data_AF-A0A2I2LD45-F1
#
_entry.id   AF-A0A2I2LD45-F1
#
_cell.length_a   1.000
_cell.length_b   1.000
_cell.length_c   1.000
_cell.angle_alpha   90.00
_cell.angle_beta   90.00
_cell.angle_gamma   90.00
#
_symmetry.space_group_name_H-M   'P 1'
#
loop_
_entity.id
_entity.type
_entity.pdbx_description
1 polymer ?
#
loop_
_entity_poly.entity_id
_entity_poly.type
_entity_poly.pdbx_seq_one_letter_code
_entity_poly.pdbx_strand_id
1 'polypeptide(L)'
;MKKLLFIFLFAIIASCSNSAEKTFITKASCGQCQFGIDSQKGCDLALKIDDKAYFVDGAKIDDFGDAHDKNIGLCNVIRKVSVTGKIENNRFKASAIKIVE
;
A
#
# COMPACT_ATOMS: atom_id res chain seq x y z
N MET A 1 -49.54 -26.17 13.34
CA MET A 1 -48.95 -24.93 13.88
C MET A 1 -47.44 -24.99 13.71
N LYS A 2 -46.86 -23.95 13.10
CA LYS A 2 -45.42 -23.63 13.03
C LYS A 2 -44.47 -24.71 12.46
N LYS A 3 -44.62 -25.04 11.19
CA LYS A 3 -43.50 -25.48 10.33
C LYS A 3 -43.22 -24.36 9.32
N LEU A 4 -42.60 -23.27 9.75
CA LEU A 4 -42.12 -22.25 8.83
C LEU A 4 -40.81 -21.65 9.31
N LEU A 5 -39.81 -21.84 8.45
CA LEU A 5 -38.89 -20.78 8.04
C LEU A 5 -37.84 -20.33 9.06
N PHE A 6 -36.81 -21.16 9.26
CA PHE A 6 -35.48 -20.67 9.61
C PHE A 6 -34.45 -21.22 8.61
N ILE A 7 -34.68 -20.92 7.33
CA ILE A 7 -33.60 -20.93 6.33
C ILE A 7 -32.93 -19.57 6.50
N PHE A 8 -31.96 -19.50 7.41
CA PHE A 8 -31.01 -18.40 7.46
C PHE A 8 -30.10 -18.57 6.24
N LEU A 9 -30.58 -18.02 5.14
CA LEU A 9 -29.86 -17.82 3.90
C LEU A 9 -28.70 -16.86 4.21
N PHE A 10 -27.61 -17.39 4.76
CA PHE A 10 -26.33 -16.69 4.84
C PHE A 10 -25.73 -16.69 3.43
N ALA A 11 -26.39 -15.99 2.51
CA ALA A 11 -25.81 -15.59 1.25
C ALA A 11 -24.77 -14.53 1.58
N ILE A 12 -23.56 -14.98 1.92
CA ILE A 12 -22.36 -14.17 1.83
C ILE A 12 -22.20 -13.90 0.35
N ILE A 13 -22.85 -12.83 -0.11
CA ILE A 13 -22.50 -12.17 -1.36
C ILE A 13 -21.04 -11.76 -1.18
N ALA A 14 -20.15 -12.59 -1.70
CA ALA A 14 -18.78 -12.22 -1.99
C ALA A 14 -18.85 -11.11 -3.05
N SER A 15 -19.05 -9.88 -2.60
CA SER A 15 -18.81 -8.68 -3.40
C SER A 15 -17.31 -8.60 -3.62
N CYS A 16 -16.81 -9.33 -4.61
CA CYS A 16 -15.53 -9.04 -5.23
C CYS A 16 -15.67 -7.67 -5.90
N SER A 17 -15.43 -6.61 -5.13
CA SER A 17 -15.26 -5.26 -5.66
C SER A 17 -13.98 -5.25 -6.48
N ASN A 18 -14.07 -5.59 -7.76
CA ASN A 18 -13.03 -5.36 -8.75
C ASN A 18 -12.98 -3.85 -9.06
N SER A 19 -12.54 -3.06 -8.07
CA SER A 19 -12.09 -1.70 -8.31
C SER A 19 -10.86 -1.79 -9.21
N ALA A 20 -10.97 -1.34 -10.46
CA ALA A 20 -9.85 -1.35 -11.40
C ALA A 20 -8.64 -0.63 -10.76
N GLU A 21 -7.53 -1.36 -10.64
CA GLU A 21 -6.28 -0.80 -10.13
C GLU A 21 -5.74 0.23 -11.13
N LYS A 22 -5.16 1.31 -10.62
CA LYS A 22 -4.62 2.38 -11.46
C LYS A 22 -3.10 2.35 -11.42
N THR A 23 -2.49 2.55 -12.59
CA THR A 23 -1.06 2.75 -12.72
C THR A 23 -0.73 4.23 -12.82
N PHE A 24 0.19 4.72 -12.00
CA PHE A 24 0.62 6.12 -12.00
C PHE A 24 2.02 6.27 -11.41
N ILE A 25 2.62 7.46 -11.60
CA ILE A 25 3.93 7.80 -11.07
C ILE A 25 3.79 8.54 -9.75
N THR A 26 4.58 8.15 -8.75
CA THR A 26 4.59 8.78 -7.43
C THR A 26 5.98 8.67 -6.79
N LYS A 27 6.10 9.13 -5.55
CA LYS A 27 7.32 9.07 -4.73
C LYS A 27 7.21 7.91 -3.73
N ALA A 28 8.24 7.09 -3.65
CA ALA A 28 8.40 6.04 -2.65
C ALA A 28 9.58 6.34 -1.73
N SER A 29 9.42 6.02 -0.44
CA SER A 29 10.47 6.16 0.57
C SER A 29 10.04 5.46 1.86
N CYS A 30 10.87 5.53 2.90
CA CYS A 30 10.47 5.15 4.24
C CYS A 30 9.41 6.11 4.79
N GLY A 31 8.28 5.56 5.25
CA GLY A 31 7.19 6.33 5.84
C GLY A 31 7.63 7.12 7.07
N GLN A 32 8.41 6.49 7.94
CA GLN A 32 8.86 7.08 9.20
C GLN A 32 10.00 8.10 8.99
N CYS A 33 11.02 7.74 8.20
CA CYS A 33 12.23 8.56 8.06
C CYS A 33 12.01 9.77 7.14
N GLN A 34 11.26 9.60 6.04
CA GLN A 34 11.20 10.60 4.97
C GLN A 34 9.82 11.24 4.82
N PHE A 35 8.75 10.57 5.26
CA PHE A 35 7.37 11.09 5.16
C PHE A 35 6.71 11.42 6.51
N GLY A 36 7.43 11.25 7.63
CA GLY A 36 6.98 11.68 8.95
C GLY A 36 5.76 10.93 9.50
N ILE A 37 5.51 9.70 9.05
CA ILE A 37 4.46 8.87 9.64
C ILE A 37 4.95 8.34 11.00
N ASP A 38 4.24 8.68 12.07
CA ASP A 38 4.59 8.35 13.46
C ASP A 38 3.65 7.30 14.09
N SER A 39 2.63 6.84 13.35
CA SER A 39 1.63 5.89 13.85
C SER A 39 2.19 4.50 14.18
N GLN A 40 3.39 4.15 13.69
CA GLN A 40 4.10 2.92 14.02
C GLN A 40 5.62 3.11 13.91
N LYS A 41 6.39 2.36 14.72
CA LYS A 41 7.86 2.32 14.65
C LYS A 41 8.31 1.32 13.58
N GLY A 42 9.38 1.64 12.85
CA GLY A 42 9.96 0.76 11.83
C GLY A 42 10.69 1.53 10.73
N CYS A 43 11.17 0.80 9.70
CA CYS A 43 11.48 1.37 8.38
C CYS A 43 10.56 0.71 7.36
N ASP A 44 9.36 1.27 7.19
CA ASP A 44 8.32 0.70 6.33
C ASP A 44 8.19 1.48 5.03
N LEU A 45 7.98 0.76 3.93
CA LEU A 45 7.75 1.35 2.63
C LEU A 45 6.45 2.18 2.63
N ALA A 46 6.53 3.39 2.11
CA ALA A 46 5.38 4.27 1.91
C ALA A 46 5.44 4.97 0.56
N LEU A 47 4.27 5.38 0.07
CA LEU A 47 4.10 6.23 -1.11
C LEU A 47 3.56 7.59 -0.71
N LYS A 48 4.00 8.68 -1.37
CA LYS A 48 3.46 10.03 -1.20
C LYS A 48 2.59 10.42 -2.39
N ILE A 49 1.28 10.25 -2.23
CA ILE A 49 0.24 10.46 -3.25
C ILE A 49 -0.55 11.72 -2.87
N ASP A 50 -0.57 12.73 -3.74
CA ASP A 50 -1.24 14.02 -3.50
C ASP A 50 -0.91 14.61 -2.12
N ASP A 51 0.39 14.69 -1.83
CA ASP A 51 0.98 15.15 -0.58
C ASP A 51 0.65 14.35 0.68
N LYS A 52 -0.18 13.31 0.58
CA LYS A 52 -0.47 12.38 1.67
C LYS A 52 0.36 11.10 1.56
N ALA A 53 0.94 10.68 2.68
CA ALA A 53 1.73 9.46 2.75
C ALA A 53 0.87 8.24 3.15
N TYR A 54 1.12 7.11 2.51
CA TYR A 54 0.44 5.84 2.77
C TYR A 54 1.47 4.74 2.90
N PHE A 55 1.40 3.95 3.97
CA PHE A 55 2.17 2.70 4.03
C PHE A 55 1.71 1.75 2.93
N VAL A 56 2.65 0.97 2.43
CA VAL A 56 2.43 0.00 1.37
C VAL A 56 2.19 -1.38 1.96
N ASP A 57 1.19 -2.06 1.41
CA ASP A 57 1.01 -3.51 1.54
C ASP A 57 1.38 -4.18 0.22
N GLY A 58 1.99 -5.37 0.29
CA GLY A 58 2.37 -6.15 -0.89
C GLY A 58 3.83 -5.96 -1.36
N ALA A 59 4.55 -4.99 -0.79
CA ALA A 59 5.99 -4.81 -1.00
C ALA A 59 6.66 -4.29 0.27
N LYS A 60 7.92 -4.66 0.49
CA LYS A 60 8.77 -4.22 1.59
C LYS A 60 9.82 -3.25 1.09
N ILE A 61 10.40 -2.49 2.01
CA ILE A 61 11.41 -1.49 1.66
C ILE A 61 12.69 -2.14 1.09
N ASP A 62 13.08 -3.31 1.61
CA ASP A 62 14.29 -4.03 1.17
C ASP A 62 14.12 -4.75 -0.18
N ASP A 63 12.90 -4.81 -0.72
CA ASP A 63 12.65 -5.35 -2.08
C ASP A 63 13.29 -4.45 -3.16
N PHE A 64 13.72 -3.24 -2.79
CA PHE A 64 14.31 -2.23 -3.67
C PHE A 64 15.81 -2.01 -3.42
N GLY A 65 16.47 -2.90 -2.67
CA GLY A 65 17.88 -2.82 -2.29
C GLY A 65 18.09 -2.55 -0.81
N ASP A 66 19.33 -2.29 -0.40
CA ASP A 66 19.64 -1.91 1.00
C ASP A 66 18.94 -0.61 1.36
N ALA A 67 17.93 -0.68 2.23
CA ALA A 67 17.16 0.47 2.65
C ALA A 67 17.99 1.55 3.36
N HIS A 68 19.16 1.21 3.91
CA HIS A 68 20.05 2.14 4.60
C HIS A 68 21.22 2.62 3.74
N ASP A 69 21.29 2.23 2.46
CA ASP A 69 22.28 2.80 1.55
C ASP A 69 22.11 4.33 1.49
N LYS A 70 23.23 5.06 1.53
CA LYS A 70 23.22 6.52 1.63
C LYS A 70 22.71 7.22 0.37
N ASN A 71 22.84 6.56 -0.78
CA ASN A 71 22.57 7.15 -2.09
C ASN A 71 21.26 6.63 -2.69
N ILE A 72 20.92 5.36 -2.46
CA ILE A 72 19.75 4.70 -3.06
C ILE A 72 18.76 4.12 -2.04
N GLY A 73 19.17 4.03 -0.77
CA GLY A 73 18.38 3.41 0.28
C GLY A 73 17.17 4.25 0.66
N LEU A 74 15.99 3.63 0.65
CA LEU A 74 14.71 4.32 0.85
C LEU A 74 14.54 4.90 2.27
N CYS A 75 15.33 4.51 3.29
CA CYS A 75 15.34 5.21 4.57
C CYS A 75 16.05 6.59 4.46
N ASN A 76 16.94 6.79 3.47
CA ASN A 76 17.73 8.01 3.26
C ASN A 76 17.28 8.90 2.10
N VAL A 77 16.67 8.30 1.05
CA VAL A 77 16.29 9.02 -0.17
C VAL A 77 14.84 8.79 -0.57
N ILE A 78 14.27 9.77 -1.26
CA ILE A 78 12.93 9.67 -1.88
C ILE A 78 13.11 9.37 -3.36
N ARG A 79 12.54 8.26 -3.83
CA ARG A 79 12.71 7.76 -5.20
C ARG A 79 11.42 7.81 -5.99
N LYS A 80 11.51 8.03 -7.31
CA LYS A 80 10.36 8.00 -8.21
C LYS A 80 10.01 6.57 -8.60
N VAL A 81 8.75 6.21 -8.44
CA VAL A 81 8.24 4.87 -8.78
C VAL A 81 7.00 4.95 -9.67
N SER A 82 6.85 3.97 -10.57
CA SER A 82 5.58 3.60 -11.17
C SER A 82 4.91 2.56 -10.28
N VAL A 83 3.67 2.81 -9.90
CA VAL A 83 2.91 1.94 -8.98
C VAL A 83 1.58 1.57 -9.61
N THR A 84 1.15 0.33 -9.38
CA THR A 84 -0.17 -0.17 -9.70
C THR A 84 -0.82 -0.68 -8.42
N GLY A 85 -2.03 -0.21 -8.13
CA GLY A 85 -2.76 -0.63 -6.94
C GLY A 85 -3.90 0.30 -6.60
N LYS A 86 -4.26 0.30 -5.31
CA LYS A 86 -5.36 1.11 -4.77
C LYS A 86 -5.14 1.44 -3.29
N ILE A 87 -5.77 2.53 -2.86
CA ILE A 87 -5.83 2.89 -1.44
C ILE A 87 -7.03 2.18 -0.81
N GLU A 88 -6.79 1.37 0.21
CA GLU A 88 -7.82 0.73 1.03
C GLU A 88 -7.43 0.83 2.50
N ASN A 89 -8.38 1.19 3.37
CA ASN A 89 -8.16 1.28 4.82
C ASN A 89 -6.94 2.15 5.20
N ASN A 90 -6.76 3.28 4.51
CA ASN A 90 -5.64 4.21 4.69
C ASN A 90 -4.24 3.61 4.44
N ARG A 91 -4.15 2.54 3.65
CA ARG A 91 -2.92 1.93 3.16
C ARG A 91 -2.98 1.77 1.65
N PHE A 92 -1.84 1.77 0.99
CA PHE A 92 -1.76 1.49 -0.45
C PHE A 92 -1.49 0.00 -0.65
N LYS A 93 -2.46 -0.73 -1.18
CA LYS A 93 -2.28 -2.13 -1.58
C LYS A 93 -1.67 -2.17 -2.97
N ALA A 94 -0.39 -2.53 -3.04
CA ALA A 94 0.36 -2.59 -4.27
C ALA A 94 0.23 -3.95 -4.95
N SER A 95 0.02 -3.92 -6.26
CA SER A 95 0.11 -5.08 -7.14
C SER A 95 1.39 -5.05 -7.97
N ALA A 96 1.91 -3.85 -8.26
CA ALA A 96 3.22 -3.68 -8.87
C ALA A 96 3.86 -2.36 -8.41
N ILE A 97 5.17 -2.38 -8.19
CA ILE A 97 5.99 -1.18 -7.95
C ILE A 97 7.29 -1.34 -8.72
N LYS A 98 7.68 -0.29 -9.45
CA LYS A 98 8.93 -0.26 -10.19
C LYS A 98 9.58 1.12 -10.03
N ILE A 99 10.87 1.14 -9.74
CA ILE A 99 11.66 2.38 -9.78
C ILE A 99 11.82 2.84 -11.24
N VAL A 100 11.63 4.13 -11.51
CA VAL A 100 11.58 4.69 -12.88
C VAL A 100 12.47 5.91 -13.10
N GLU A 101 13.42 6.14 -12.20
CA GLU A 101 14.47 7.16 -12.31
C GLU A 101 15.82 6.55 -12.66
#